data_AF-A0A6P1DMT3-F1
#
_entry.id   AF-A0A6P1DMT3-F1
#
_cell.length_a   1.000
_cell.length_b   1.000
_cell.length_c   1.000
_cell.angle_alpha   90.00
_cell.angle_beta   90.00
_cell.angle_gamma   90.00
#
_symmetry.space_group_name_H-M   'P 1'
#
loop_
_entity.id
_entity.type
_entity.pdbx_description
1 polymer ?
#
loop_
_entity_poly.entity_id
_entity_poly.type
_entity_poly.pdbx_seq_one_letter_code
_entity_poly.pdbx_strand_id
1 'polypeptide(L)'
;MSNALRLDSASQHRSASIRALLLAAIVAAPHAATADAQLAIDIAQAPQADAASPVPAPPAEPGRQWSLSRHSDFIALLDCEDCGDDIGLLLECQARGKPALASLYWAAVDSDQRIAGPVVFEVSGQVFSRMAETMYFGQFGQVPQLELGPGDPLLAALRRGTAVKVTFGDIITTIGLQGFAAALEGFDRACHWHPHQAQSDDGERNLAINDAAPKPKSGPQVLPRDDGAQWYVTPPADRDSPDRLTRLTFGIPETDAVALQATCEEDRPEQSVTLVAVVDIGDRAEAETIDLLVESGAINLRISGEVSRGRETYPGVRSQVGLGHPIWWTLQRGDEVYLRAAGGPSIALPPSESKAIAAFLATCSGNRAP
;
A
#
# COMPACT_ATOMS: atom_id res chain seq x y z
N MET A 1 -11.61 -51.61 56.65
CA MET A 1 -12.76 -50.69 56.53
C MET A 1 -12.52 -49.90 55.24
N SER A 2 -12.79 -50.43 54.04
CA SER A 2 -14.12 -50.57 53.35
C SER A 2 -14.74 -49.18 53.13
N ASN A 3 -15.11 -48.65 51.95
CA ASN A 3 -15.47 -49.11 50.58
C ASN A 3 -15.16 -47.92 49.60
N ALA A 4 -14.74 -48.03 48.33
CA ALA A 4 -15.22 -48.73 47.12
C ALA A 4 -16.34 -48.00 46.32
N LEU A 5 -16.02 -47.59 45.07
CA LEU A 5 -16.83 -47.38 43.84
C LEU A 5 -15.91 -46.58 42.87
N ARG A 6 -15.29 -47.06 41.79
CA ARG A 6 -15.56 -48.03 40.70
C ARG A 6 -16.60 -47.56 39.67
N LEU A 7 -16.13 -47.20 38.48
CA LEU A 7 -16.80 -47.39 37.19
C LEU A 7 -15.77 -47.40 36.06
N ASP A 8 -15.65 -48.58 35.45
CA ASP A 8 -14.94 -48.89 34.20
C ASP A 8 -15.75 -48.40 32.99
N SER A 9 -15.08 -48.08 31.87
CA SER A 9 -15.38 -48.76 30.59
C SER A 9 -14.25 -48.55 29.57
N ALA A 10 -13.96 -49.63 28.86
CA ALA A 10 -12.86 -49.82 27.95
C ALA A 10 -13.23 -49.50 26.50
N SER A 11 -12.24 -49.18 25.66
CA SER A 11 -12.29 -49.49 24.22
C SER A 11 -10.88 -49.57 23.64
N GLN A 12 -10.42 -50.82 23.46
CA GLN A 12 -9.36 -51.22 22.54
C GLN A 12 -10.03 -52.03 21.43
N HIS A 13 -9.70 -51.76 20.16
CA HIS A 13 -9.43 -52.76 19.11
C HIS A 13 -9.15 -52.05 17.77
N ARG A 14 -7.92 -52.17 17.24
CA ARG A 14 -7.50 -53.01 16.10
C ARG A 14 -8.14 -52.61 14.76
N SER A 15 -7.34 -52.01 13.88
CA SER A 15 -7.58 -52.03 12.43
C SER A 15 -6.53 -52.90 11.75
N ALA A 16 -7.02 -53.99 11.14
CA ALA A 16 -6.27 -54.89 10.28
C ALA A 16 -6.55 -54.56 8.80
N SER A 17 -5.53 -54.75 7.96
CA SER A 17 -5.59 -54.71 6.49
C SER A 17 -6.50 -55.77 5.90
N ILE A 18 -7.28 -55.46 4.85
CA ILE A 18 -7.74 -56.43 3.83
C ILE A 18 -7.80 -55.76 2.44
N ARG A 19 -7.16 -56.43 1.47
CA ARG A 19 -7.29 -56.26 0.01
C ARG A 19 -8.56 -56.98 -0.50
N ALA A 20 -9.28 -56.40 -1.47
CA ALA A 20 -9.95 -57.11 -2.56
C ALA A 20 -10.35 -56.08 -3.65
N LEU A 21 -9.81 -56.12 -4.87
CA LEU A 21 -10.28 -56.86 -6.05
C LEU A 21 -11.66 -56.42 -6.56
N LEU A 22 -11.67 -55.63 -7.65
CA LEU A 22 -12.74 -55.68 -8.65
C LEU A 22 -12.15 -55.39 -10.05
N LEU A 23 -12.18 -56.40 -10.91
CA LEU A 23 -12.11 -56.29 -12.36
C LEU A 23 -13.53 -56.01 -12.88
N ALA A 24 -13.67 -55.07 -13.82
CA ALA A 24 -14.59 -55.21 -14.95
C ALA A 24 -14.16 -54.27 -16.08
N ALA A 25 -13.99 -54.85 -17.26
CA ALA A 25 -13.58 -54.21 -18.50
C ALA A 25 -14.75 -53.42 -19.13
N ILE A 26 -14.45 -52.28 -19.76
CA ILE A 26 -15.29 -51.72 -20.83
C ILE A 26 -14.42 -51.37 -22.05
N VAL A 27 -14.99 -51.75 -23.17
CA VAL A 27 -14.56 -51.81 -24.56
C VAL A 27 -14.15 -50.46 -25.15
N ALA A 28 -13.16 -50.52 -26.05
CA ALA A 28 -12.69 -49.43 -26.89
C ALA A 28 -13.69 -49.04 -28.00
N ALA A 29 -13.79 -47.74 -28.32
CA ALA A 29 -13.64 -47.22 -29.69
C ALA A 29 -13.64 -45.67 -29.70
N PRO A 30 -12.96 -45.05 -30.69
CA PRO A 30 -12.70 -43.60 -30.75
C PRO A 30 -13.71 -42.89 -31.65
N HIS A 31 -13.98 -41.59 -31.45
CA HIS A 31 -14.31 -40.64 -32.53
C HIS A 31 -14.40 -39.18 -32.04
N ALA A 32 -13.89 -38.28 -32.89
CA ALA A 32 -14.20 -36.86 -33.06
C ALA A 32 -13.85 -35.91 -31.88
N ALA A 33 -12.81 -35.08 -31.97
CA ALA A 33 -12.70 -33.86 -32.80
C ALA A 33 -13.55 -32.68 -32.29
N THR A 34 -12.81 -31.62 -31.92
CA THR A 34 -13.20 -30.20 -31.86
C THR A 34 -14.28 -29.78 -30.86
N ALA A 35 -13.87 -29.50 -29.63
CA ALA A 35 -14.67 -28.74 -28.64
C ALA A 35 -14.01 -27.43 -28.17
N ASP A 36 -12.86 -27.03 -28.75
CA ASP A 36 -12.07 -25.87 -28.28
C ASP A 36 -12.20 -24.60 -29.15
N ALA A 37 -13.18 -24.51 -30.05
CA ALA A 37 -13.33 -23.36 -30.95
C ALA A 37 -14.62 -22.52 -30.76
N GLN A 38 -15.52 -22.90 -29.83
CA GLN A 38 -16.83 -22.22 -29.71
C GLN A 38 -16.92 -21.19 -28.57
N LEU A 39 -15.89 -21.03 -27.72
CA LEU A 39 -15.91 -20.03 -26.63
C LEU A 39 -15.34 -18.65 -27.05
N ALA A 40 -14.90 -18.49 -28.29
CA ALA A 40 -14.23 -17.27 -28.77
C ALA A 40 -15.05 -16.43 -29.77
N ILE A 41 -16.31 -16.80 -30.06
CA ILE A 41 -17.12 -16.12 -31.10
C ILE A 41 -18.37 -15.42 -30.56
N ASP A 42 -18.79 -15.66 -29.32
CA ASP A 42 -20.01 -15.04 -28.75
C ASP A 42 -19.82 -13.64 -28.11
N ILE A 43 -18.63 -13.03 -28.22
CA ILE A 43 -18.40 -11.63 -27.78
C ILE A 43 -18.58 -10.62 -28.94
N ALA A 44 -18.74 -11.08 -30.18
CA ALA A 44 -18.71 -10.20 -31.36
C ALA A 44 -20.08 -9.64 -31.82
N GLN A 45 -21.19 -9.95 -31.12
CA GLN A 45 -22.53 -9.48 -31.53
C GLN A 45 -23.36 -8.97 -30.35
N ALA A 46 -22.82 -8.02 -29.58
CA ALA A 46 -23.68 -7.17 -28.77
C ALA A 46 -24.59 -6.36 -29.73
N PRO A 47 -25.93 -6.38 -29.55
CA PRO A 47 -26.83 -5.58 -30.36
C PRO A 47 -26.40 -4.11 -30.28
N GLN A 48 -26.33 -3.44 -31.44
CA GLN A 48 -26.18 -1.98 -31.48
C GLN A 48 -27.37 -1.38 -30.74
N ALA A 49 -27.18 -1.07 -29.46
CA ALA A 49 -28.15 -0.34 -28.67
C ALA A 49 -28.37 0.99 -29.37
N ASP A 50 -29.64 1.29 -29.67
CA ASP A 50 -30.07 2.61 -30.10
C ASP A 50 -29.37 3.65 -29.25
N ALA A 51 -28.70 4.61 -29.89
CA ALA A 51 -27.85 5.60 -29.25
C ALA A 51 -28.62 6.24 -28.08
N ALA A 52 -28.35 5.76 -26.86
CA ALA A 52 -29.01 6.25 -25.67
C ALA A 52 -28.72 7.75 -25.57
N SER A 53 -29.77 8.53 -25.30
CA SER A 53 -29.63 9.98 -25.08
C SER A 53 -28.49 10.22 -24.09
N PRO A 54 -27.59 11.18 -24.37
CA PRO A 54 -26.43 11.42 -23.53
C PRO A 54 -26.88 11.65 -22.10
N VAL A 55 -26.34 10.87 -21.16
CA VAL A 55 -26.58 11.08 -19.72
C VAL A 55 -26.14 12.52 -19.41
N PRO A 56 -27.03 13.38 -18.91
CA PRO A 56 -26.66 14.75 -18.58
C PRO A 56 -25.55 14.69 -17.53
N ALA A 57 -24.47 15.43 -17.78
CA ALA A 57 -23.37 15.53 -16.82
C ALA A 57 -23.93 16.02 -15.48
N PRO A 58 -23.51 15.45 -14.34
CA PRO A 58 -23.85 16.02 -13.05
C PRO A 58 -23.39 17.49 -13.04
N PRO A 59 -24.16 18.39 -12.39
CA PRO A 59 -23.73 19.77 -12.25
C PRO A 59 -22.32 19.79 -11.65
N ALA A 60 -21.43 20.58 -12.25
CA ALA A 60 -20.07 20.73 -11.75
C ALA A 60 -20.14 21.19 -10.29
N GLU A 61 -19.67 20.36 -9.37
CA GLU A 61 -19.58 20.76 -7.98
C GLU A 61 -18.56 21.89 -7.86
N PRO A 62 -18.92 23.04 -7.27
CA PRO A 62 -18.00 24.15 -7.10
C PRO A 62 -16.73 23.69 -6.36
N GLY A 63 -15.56 23.82 -7.00
CA GLY A 63 -14.27 23.41 -6.42
C GLY A 63 -13.73 22.05 -6.87
N ARG A 64 -14.52 21.24 -7.60
CA ARG A 64 -14.04 19.99 -8.21
C ARG A 64 -13.52 20.25 -9.62
N GLN A 65 -12.22 20.56 -9.70
CA GLN A 65 -11.48 20.69 -10.95
C GLN A 65 -10.28 19.74 -10.94
N TRP A 66 -10.05 19.09 -12.08
CA TRP A 66 -8.89 18.24 -12.25
C TRP A 66 -7.59 19.02 -12.05
N SER A 67 -6.74 18.53 -11.15
CA SER A 67 -5.50 19.17 -10.75
C SER A 67 -4.32 18.19 -10.84
N LEU A 68 -3.14 18.74 -11.12
CA LEU A 68 -1.89 18.00 -11.05
C LEU A 68 -1.25 18.26 -9.68
N SER A 69 -1.21 17.25 -8.82
CA SER A 69 -0.43 17.30 -7.61
C SER A 69 1.00 16.83 -7.85
N ARG A 70 1.95 17.56 -7.26
CA ARG A 70 3.37 17.22 -7.27
C ARG A 70 3.84 17.17 -5.83
N HIS A 71 4.04 15.98 -5.33
CA HIS A 71 4.73 15.75 -4.07
C HIS A 71 6.20 15.45 -4.36
N SER A 72 7.04 15.48 -3.32
CA SER A 72 8.46 15.09 -3.43
C SER A 72 8.63 13.71 -4.06
N ASP A 73 7.68 12.82 -3.78
CA ASP A 73 7.84 11.39 -3.99
C ASP A 73 6.98 10.86 -5.15
N PHE A 74 5.92 11.57 -5.53
CA PHE A 74 5.08 11.17 -6.65
C PHE A 74 4.42 12.33 -7.38
N ILE A 75 4.02 12.06 -8.62
CA ILE A 75 3.20 12.94 -9.44
C ILE A 75 1.85 12.26 -9.58
N ALA A 76 0.78 12.98 -9.21
CA ALA A 76 -0.58 12.47 -9.31
C ALA A 76 -1.49 13.46 -10.04
N LEU A 77 -2.44 12.91 -10.78
CA LEU A 77 -3.56 13.64 -11.34
C LEU A 77 -4.82 13.27 -10.55
N LEU A 78 -5.52 14.28 -10.01
CA LEU A 78 -6.71 14.10 -9.17
C LEU A 78 -7.89 14.87 -9.76
N ASP A 79 -9.13 14.45 -9.49
CA ASP A 79 -10.36 15.12 -9.94
C ASP A 79 -10.77 16.35 -9.10
N CYS A 80 -9.85 16.84 -8.26
CA CYS A 80 -10.03 17.93 -7.31
C CYS A 80 -8.68 18.59 -6.95
N GLU A 81 -8.70 19.81 -6.41
CA GLU A 81 -7.49 20.57 -6.02
C GLU A 81 -7.19 20.51 -4.51
N ASP A 82 -8.22 20.37 -3.66
CA ASP A 82 -8.09 20.30 -2.19
C ASP A 82 -9.26 19.52 -1.58
N CYS A 83 -9.33 18.23 -1.91
CA CYS A 83 -10.46 17.37 -1.59
C CYS A 83 -10.31 16.63 -0.25
N GLY A 84 -9.14 16.66 0.37
CA GLY A 84 -8.81 15.76 1.47
C GLY A 84 -9.09 14.31 1.06
N ASP A 85 -10.10 13.72 1.70
CA ASP A 85 -10.54 12.34 1.49
C ASP A 85 -11.54 12.16 0.32
N ASP A 86 -12.09 13.24 -0.26
CA ASP A 86 -13.10 13.17 -1.32
C ASP A 86 -12.49 13.11 -2.73
N ILE A 87 -11.68 12.08 -2.98
CA ILE A 87 -11.10 11.82 -4.30
C ILE A 87 -12.04 10.87 -5.06
N GLY A 88 -12.34 11.17 -6.33
CA GLY A 88 -13.09 10.25 -7.19
C GLY A 88 -12.19 9.30 -7.95
N LEU A 89 -11.21 9.85 -8.68
CA LEU A 89 -10.23 9.12 -9.47
C LEU A 89 -8.85 9.78 -9.34
N LEU A 90 -7.86 8.98 -9.00
CA LEU A 90 -6.45 9.35 -8.94
C LEU A 90 -5.67 8.59 -10.01
N LEU A 91 -4.85 9.28 -10.81
CA LEU A 91 -3.82 8.64 -11.64
C LEU A 91 -2.43 8.95 -11.08
N GLU A 92 -1.68 7.91 -10.73
CA GLU A 92 -0.35 8.02 -10.15
C GLU A 92 0.74 7.61 -11.13
N CYS A 93 1.81 8.40 -11.16
CA CYS A 93 3.02 8.12 -11.91
C CYS A 93 3.84 6.99 -11.27
N GLN A 94 3.89 5.81 -11.90
CA GLN A 94 4.69 4.70 -11.37
C GLN A 94 6.18 4.81 -11.73
N ALA A 95 6.48 5.32 -12.93
CA ALA A 95 7.82 5.70 -13.39
C ALA A 95 7.73 6.23 -14.83
N ARG A 96 8.85 6.77 -15.35
CA ARG A 96 8.98 7.20 -16.74
C ARG A 96 8.59 6.07 -17.72
N GLY A 97 7.64 6.37 -18.60
CA GLY A 97 7.17 5.45 -19.64
C GLY A 97 6.41 4.21 -19.14
N LYS A 98 6.14 4.09 -17.83
CA LYS A 98 5.33 3.00 -17.27
C LYS A 98 3.84 3.38 -17.29
N PRO A 99 2.91 2.41 -17.37
CA PRO A 99 1.50 2.68 -17.13
C PRO A 99 1.31 3.44 -15.82
N ALA A 100 0.35 4.37 -15.80
CA ALA A 100 -0.06 5.03 -14.57
C ALA A 100 -0.99 4.09 -13.79
N LEU A 101 -0.90 4.12 -12.46
CA LEU A 101 -1.82 3.41 -11.59
C LEU A 101 -3.06 4.27 -11.38
N ALA A 102 -4.22 3.78 -11.79
CA ALA A 102 -5.50 4.44 -11.58
C ALA A 102 -6.20 3.86 -10.35
N SER A 103 -6.46 4.68 -9.34
CA SER A 103 -7.18 4.34 -8.11
C SER A 103 -8.55 5.02 -8.10
N LEU A 104 -9.63 4.23 -7.98
CA LEU A 104 -11.02 4.70 -8.07
C LEU A 104 -11.70 4.70 -6.70
N TYR A 105 -11.42 5.72 -5.89
CA TYR A 105 -11.89 5.84 -4.50
C TYR A 105 -13.43 5.87 -4.39
N TRP A 106 -14.12 6.55 -5.30
CA TRP A 106 -15.59 6.56 -5.35
C TRP A 106 -16.21 5.24 -5.82
N ALA A 107 -15.39 4.28 -6.27
CA ALA A 107 -15.82 2.92 -6.58
C ALA A 107 -15.32 1.91 -5.53
N ALA A 108 -14.87 2.38 -4.36
CA ALA A 108 -14.45 1.51 -3.27
C ALA A 108 -15.62 0.66 -2.75
N VAL A 109 -15.30 -0.55 -2.29
CA VAL A 109 -16.28 -1.48 -1.73
C VAL A 109 -15.95 -1.77 -0.28
N ASP A 110 -16.98 -1.81 0.56
CA ASP A 110 -16.86 -2.21 1.96
C ASP A 110 -16.73 -3.74 2.03
N SER A 111 -15.47 -4.20 2.00
CA SER A 111 -15.15 -5.62 2.11
C SER A 111 -13.83 -5.82 2.86
N ASP A 112 -13.78 -6.88 3.65
CA ASP A 112 -12.58 -7.37 4.33
C ASP A 112 -11.65 -8.16 3.37
N GLN A 113 -12.15 -8.52 2.19
CA GLN A 113 -11.43 -9.34 1.22
C GLN A 113 -11.01 -8.53 -0.01
N ARG A 114 -9.86 -8.90 -0.56
CA ARG A 114 -9.41 -8.40 -1.84
C ARG A 114 -10.31 -8.96 -2.94
N ILE A 115 -10.80 -8.08 -3.81
CA ILE A 115 -11.71 -8.42 -4.90
C ILE A 115 -10.99 -8.11 -6.21
N ALA A 116 -11.15 -8.99 -7.20
CA ALA A 116 -10.72 -8.74 -8.58
C ALA A 116 -11.94 -8.79 -9.49
N GLY A 117 -12.08 -7.81 -10.38
CA GLY A 117 -13.27 -7.69 -11.20
C GLY A 117 -13.15 -6.62 -12.28
N PRO A 118 -14.09 -6.61 -13.25
CA PRO A 118 -14.11 -5.59 -14.27
C PRO A 118 -14.60 -4.25 -13.71
N VAL A 119 -13.86 -3.19 -13.97
CA VAL A 119 -14.33 -1.81 -13.90
C VAL A 119 -14.82 -1.40 -15.29
N VAL A 120 -16.06 -0.94 -15.36
CA VAL A 120 -16.68 -0.47 -16.60
C VAL A 120 -16.74 1.06 -16.59
N PHE A 121 -16.17 1.68 -17.61
CA PHE A 121 -16.20 3.12 -17.82
C PHE A 121 -17.10 3.44 -19.01
N GLU A 122 -18.05 4.35 -18.83
CA GLU A 122 -18.93 4.85 -19.87
C GLU A 122 -18.67 6.36 -20.07
N VAL A 123 -18.16 6.72 -21.25
CA VAL A 123 -17.79 8.10 -21.60
C VAL A 123 -18.43 8.46 -22.94
N SER A 124 -19.35 9.42 -22.95
CA SER A 124 -20.05 9.86 -24.17
C SER A 124 -20.67 8.70 -24.97
N GLY A 125 -21.25 7.71 -24.27
CA GLY A 125 -21.86 6.51 -24.84
C GLY A 125 -20.87 5.43 -25.29
N GLN A 126 -19.56 5.65 -25.17
CA GLN A 126 -18.54 4.63 -25.39
C GLN A 126 -18.28 3.86 -24.10
N VAL A 127 -18.26 2.54 -24.18
CA VAL A 127 -18.04 1.65 -23.02
C VAL A 127 -16.66 1.03 -23.10
N PHE A 128 -15.89 1.14 -22.02
CA PHE A 128 -14.58 0.54 -21.84
C PHE A 128 -14.62 -0.38 -20.61
N SER A 129 -14.02 -1.56 -20.68
CA SER A 129 -13.90 -2.47 -19.54
C SER A 129 -12.43 -2.78 -19.28
N ARG A 130 -12.03 -2.75 -18.02
CA ARG A 130 -10.66 -3.05 -17.56
C ARG A 130 -10.74 -3.93 -16.33
N MET A 131 -9.86 -4.91 -16.22
CA MET A 131 -9.72 -5.66 -14.97
C MET A 131 -9.03 -4.79 -13.93
N ALA A 132 -9.56 -4.78 -12.73
CA ALA A 132 -8.96 -4.16 -11.56
C ALA A 132 -8.81 -5.19 -10.44
N GLU A 133 -7.82 -4.95 -9.59
CA GLU A 133 -7.70 -5.60 -8.29
C GLU A 133 -7.87 -4.54 -7.21
N THR A 134 -8.55 -4.87 -6.11
CA THR A 134 -8.68 -3.91 -5.02
C THR A 134 -7.44 -3.86 -4.14
N MET A 135 -7.26 -2.74 -3.46
CA MET A 135 -6.30 -2.56 -2.37
C MET A 135 -7.03 -1.92 -1.19
N TYR A 136 -6.67 -2.30 0.04
CA TYR A 136 -7.31 -1.79 1.24
C TYR A 136 -6.76 -0.41 1.60
N PHE A 137 -7.64 0.59 1.73
CA PHE A 137 -7.32 1.97 2.09
C PHE A 137 -8.08 2.40 3.36
N GLY A 138 -7.97 1.62 4.43
CA GLY A 138 -8.51 1.99 5.74
C GLY A 138 -10.01 2.25 5.71
N GLN A 139 -10.41 3.49 6.00
CA GLN A 139 -11.82 3.91 6.10
C GLN A 139 -12.57 3.84 4.76
N PHE A 140 -11.87 3.86 3.62
CA PHE A 140 -12.48 3.71 2.30
C PHE A 140 -12.85 2.26 1.96
N GLY A 141 -12.28 1.28 2.67
CA GLY A 141 -12.39 -0.13 2.31
C GLY A 141 -11.50 -0.51 1.12
N GLN A 142 -12.03 -1.29 0.19
CA GLN A 142 -11.29 -1.89 -0.93
C GLN A 142 -11.43 -1.03 -2.19
N VAL A 143 -10.39 -0.27 -2.54
CA VAL A 143 -10.35 0.63 -3.71
C VAL A 143 -9.87 -0.14 -4.94
N PRO A 144 -10.64 -0.20 -6.04
CA PRO A 144 -10.19 -0.85 -7.27
C PRO A 144 -9.05 -0.06 -7.92
N GLN A 145 -7.99 -0.79 -8.27
CA GLN A 145 -6.81 -0.28 -8.96
C GLN A 145 -6.59 -0.99 -10.30
N LEU A 146 -6.24 -0.21 -11.32
CA LEU A 146 -5.93 -0.71 -12.66
C LEU A 146 -4.80 0.11 -13.30
N GLU A 147 -4.10 -0.48 -14.26
CA GLU A 147 -3.08 0.23 -15.02
C GLU A 147 -3.69 0.88 -16.27
N LEU A 148 -3.35 2.15 -16.52
CA LEU A 148 -3.65 2.84 -17.77
C LEU A 148 -2.34 3.14 -18.49
N GLY A 149 -2.24 2.74 -19.76
CA GLY A 149 -1.11 3.10 -20.61
C GLY A 149 -1.28 4.47 -21.26
N PRO A 150 -0.21 5.16 -21.65
CA PRO A 150 -0.29 6.47 -22.30
C PRO A 150 -1.14 6.47 -23.60
N GLY A 151 -1.16 5.32 -24.31
CA GLY A 151 -1.98 5.10 -25.50
C GLY A 151 -3.34 4.44 -25.25
N ASP A 152 -3.80 4.34 -24.00
CA ASP A 152 -5.07 3.67 -23.69
C ASP A 152 -6.26 4.44 -24.32
N PRO A 153 -7.14 3.77 -25.09
CA PRO A 153 -8.28 4.42 -25.73
C PRO A 153 -9.27 5.06 -24.76
N LEU A 154 -9.32 4.60 -23.50
CA LEU A 154 -10.11 5.22 -22.43
C LEU A 154 -9.62 6.65 -22.17
N LEU A 155 -8.31 6.90 -22.09
CA LEU A 155 -7.78 8.25 -21.87
C LEU A 155 -8.18 9.20 -22.99
N ALA A 156 -8.15 8.72 -24.24
CA ALA A 156 -8.61 9.51 -25.39
C ALA A 156 -10.11 9.84 -25.32
N ALA A 157 -10.93 8.94 -24.77
CA ALA A 157 -12.34 9.22 -24.51
C ALA A 157 -12.52 10.22 -23.36
N LEU A 158 -11.82 10.04 -22.24
CA LEU A 158 -11.86 10.94 -21.08
C LEU A 158 -11.45 12.38 -21.45
N ARG A 159 -10.44 12.56 -22.32
CA ARG A 159 -10.03 13.90 -22.82
C ARG A 159 -11.14 14.65 -23.57
N ARG A 160 -12.08 13.93 -24.19
CA ARG A 160 -13.17 14.53 -25.01
C ARG A 160 -14.52 14.52 -24.29
N GLY A 161 -14.66 13.70 -23.26
CA GLY A 161 -15.88 13.59 -22.46
C GLY A 161 -16.07 14.76 -21.51
N THR A 162 -17.29 14.92 -21.03
CA THR A 162 -17.64 15.89 -19.97
C THR A 162 -17.82 15.23 -18.61
N ALA A 163 -18.12 13.93 -18.61
CA ALA A 163 -18.23 13.08 -17.43
C ALA A 163 -17.89 11.63 -17.81
N VAL A 164 -17.48 10.83 -16.83
CA VAL A 164 -17.35 9.38 -16.93
C VAL A 164 -18.21 8.73 -15.87
N LYS A 165 -19.04 7.77 -16.28
CA LYS A 165 -19.73 6.88 -15.35
C LYS A 165 -18.84 5.65 -15.14
N VAL A 166 -18.60 5.30 -13.88
CA VAL A 166 -17.78 4.16 -13.49
C VAL A 166 -18.65 3.16 -12.75
N THR A 167 -18.56 1.90 -13.14
CA THR A 167 -19.23 0.77 -12.48
C THR A 167 -18.19 -0.26 -12.03
N PHE A 168 -18.26 -0.68 -10.76
CA PHE A 168 -17.48 -1.79 -10.24
C PHE A 168 -18.33 -2.59 -9.24
N GLY A 169 -18.61 -3.86 -9.57
CA GLY A 169 -19.62 -4.64 -8.85
C GLY A 169 -20.98 -3.94 -8.90
N ASP A 170 -21.55 -3.68 -7.72
CA ASP A 170 -22.83 -2.97 -7.56
C ASP A 170 -22.67 -1.45 -7.38
N ILE A 171 -21.43 -0.94 -7.33
CA ILE A 171 -21.16 0.50 -7.17
C ILE A 171 -21.20 1.18 -8.52
N ILE A 172 -21.97 2.27 -8.62
CA ILE A 172 -22.06 3.13 -9.80
C ILE A 172 -21.81 4.57 -9.35
N THR A 173 -20.79 5.19 -9.90
CA THR A 173 -20.44 6.59 -9.63
C THR A 173 -20.27 7.37 -10.95
N THR A 174 -20.29 8.70 -10.88
CA THR A 174 -20.06 9.58 -12.04
C THR A 174 -19.07 10.69 -11.67
N ILE A 175 -18.00 10.81 -12.43
CA ILE A 175 -16.93 11.77 -12.20
C ILE A 175 -16.96 12.81 -13.33
N GLY A 176 -16.98 14.10 -12.98
CA GLY A 176 -16.89 15.19 -13.94
C GLY A 176 -15.49 15.27 -14.57
N LEU A 177 -15.40 15.58 -15.86
CA LEU A 177 -14.12 15.63 -16.60
C LEU A 177 -13.67 17.06 -16.94
N GLN A 178 -14.25 18.07 -16.28
CA GLN A 178 -13.89 19.45 -16.49
C GLN A 178 -12.42 19.71 -16.09
N GLY A 179 -11.60 20.12 -17.07
CA GLY A 179 -10.17 20.35 -16.86
C GLY A 179 -9.29 19.11 -17.00
N PHE A 180 -9.87 17.91 -17.13
CA PHE A 180 -9.12 16.64 -17.23
C PHE A 180 -8.09 16.67 -18.35
N ALA A 181 -8.48 17.13 -19.55
CA ALA A 181 -7.57 17.17 -20.70
C ALA A 181 -6.32 18.02 -20.46
N ALA A 182 -6.47 19.20 -19.86
CA ALA A 182 -5.35 20.10 -19.56
C ALA A 182 -4.46 19.54 -18.44
N ALA A 183 -5.07 18.96 -17.41
CA ALA A 183 -4.36 18.38 -16.29
C ALA A 183 -3.59 17.11 -16.71
N LEU A 184 -4.17 16.26 -17.57
CA LEU A 184 -3.52 15.09 -18.15
C LEU A 184 -2.31 15.46 -19.01
N GLU A 185 -2.35 16.57 -19.75
CA GLU A 185 -1.17 17.08 -20.48
C GLU A 185 -0.07 17.55 -19.52
N GLY A 186 -0.45 18.14 -18.38
CA GLY A 186 0.48 18.45 -17.29
C GLY A 186 1.12 17.20 -16.70
N PHE A 187 0.31 16.17 -16.44
CA PHE A 187 0.74 14.87 -15.96
C PHE A 187 1.70 14.20 -16.93
N ASP A 188 1.37 14.13 -18.22
CA ASP A 188 2.21 13.52 -19.26
C ASP A 188 3.61 14.15 -19.33
N ARG A 189 3.68 15.49 -19.30
CA ARG A 189 4.96 16.22 -19.28
C ARG A 189 5.76 15.96 -18.01
N ALA A 190 5.10 15.92 -16.86
CA ALA A 190 5.77 15.75 -15.57
C ALA A 190 6.27 14.31 -15.38
N CYS A 191 5.48 13.32 -15.80
CA CYS A 191 5.80 11.90 -15.73
C CYS A 191 6.74 11.39 -16.82
N HIS A 192 6.94 12.17 -17.89
CA HIS A 192 7.52 11.67 -19.13
C HIS A 192 6.80 10.38 -19.60
N TRP A 193 5.46 10.41 -19.54
CA TRP A 193 4.64 9.22 -19.65
C TRP A 193 4.59 8.70 -21.09
N HIS A 194 4.39 9.59 -22.05
CA HIS A 194 4.86 9.36 -23.40
C HIS A 194 6.38 9.60 -23.41
N PRO A 195 7.20 8.61 -23.80
CA PRO A 195 8.53 8.96 -24.26
C PRO A 195 8.29 9.89 -25.44
N HIS A 196 8.56 11.19 -25.28
CA HIS A 196 8.63 12.10 -26.40
C HIS A 196 9.42 11.34 -27.45
N GLN A 197 8.77 10.98 -28.56
CA GLN A 197 9.45 10.39 -29.70
C GLN A 197 10.61 11.32 -29.91
N ALA A 198 11.82 10.85 -29.58
CA ALA A 198 12.97 11.70 -29.46
C ALA A 198 13.00 12.48 -30.76
N GLN A 199 12.68 13.76 -30.68
CA GLN A 199 13.02 14.68 -31.73
C GLN A 199 14.51 14.46 -31.83
N SER A 200 14.89 13.87 -32.96
CA SER A 200 16.24 13.50 -33.32
C SER A 200 17.03 14.78 -33.51
N ASP A 201 17.27 15.49 -32.41
CA ASP A 201 18.30 16.50 -32.29
C ASP A 201 19.50 15.78 -31.66
N ASP A 202 20.27 15.19 -32.57
CA ASP A 202 21.69 14.89 -32.51
C ASP A 202 22.40 15.23 -31.19
N GLY A 203 22.81 14.20 -30.45
CA GLY A 203 23.65 14.39 -29.27
C GLY A 203 23.88 13.15 -28.43
N GLU A 204 24.37 12.07 -29.04
CA GLU A 204 24.90 10.89 -28.35
C GLU A 204 25.69 11.23 -27.07
N ARG A 205 25.15 10.83 -25.91
CA ARG A 205 25.97 10.24 -24.85
C ARG A 205 25.31 8.97 -24.33
N ASN A 206 25.83 7.87 -24.88
CA ASN A 206 25.71 6.51 -24.42
C ASN A 206 25.64 6.36 -22.90
N LEU A 207 24.58 5.70 -22.42
CA LEU A 207 24.60 4.88 -21.21
C LEU A 207 23.81 3.61 -21.52
N ALA A 208 24.53 2.64 -22.08
CA ALA A 208 24.06 1.27 -22.18
C ALA A 208 24.01 0.68 -20.76
N ILE A 209 22.83 0.27 -20.31
CA ILE A 209 22.68 -0.66 -19.19
C ILE A 209 22.15 -1.95 -19.80
N ASN A 210 23.00 -2.97 -19.79
CA ASN A 210 22.68 -4.33 -20.19
C ASN A 210 21.77 -5.02 -19.14
N ASP A 211 20.94 -5.90 -19.67
CA ASP A 211 19.97 -6.76 -19.00
C ASP A 211 20.53 -7.76 -17.97
N ALA A 212 19.57 -8.23 -17.16
CA ALA A 212 19.46 -9.50 -16.45
C ALA A 212 20.02 -9.59 -15.02
N ALA A 213 19.11 -9.71 -14.05
CA ALA A 213 19.37 -10.33 -12.76
C ALA A 213 18.20 -11.22 -12.29
N PRO A 214 18.47 -12.29 -11.53
CA PRO A 214 17.55 -13.40 -11.27
C PRO A 214 16.63 -13.17 -10.06
N LYS A 215 15.57 -14.01 -9.97
CA LYS A 215 14.56 -14.02 -8.90
C LYS A 215 15.16 -13.95 -7.48
N PRO A 216 14.64 -13.12 -6.57
CA PRO A 216 15.21 -12.96 -5.23
C PRO A 216 14.87 -14.16 -4.32
N LYS A 217 15.91 -14.65 -3.63
CA LYS A 217 15.77 -15.34 -2.34
C LYS A 217 15.27 -14.31 -1.31
N SER A 218 14.51 -14.75 -0.31
CA SER A 218 13.98 -13.94 0.80
C SER A 218 15.07 -13.09 1.47
N GLY A 219 15.27 -11.89 0.94
CA GLY A 219 16.06 -10.82 1.54
C GLY A 219 15.19 -10.00 2.49
N PRO A 220 15.78 -9.02 3.18
CA PRO A 220 15.04 -8.02 3.94
C PRO A 220 13.93 -7.43 3.09
N GLN A 221 12.75 -7.21 3.65
CA GLN A 221 11.71 -6.46 2.98
C GLN A 221 12.17 -5.01 2.98
N VAL A 222 12.78 -4.60 1.86
CA VAL A 222 13.12 -3.20 1.63
C VAL A 222 11.80 -2.53 1.32
N LEU A 223 11.34 -1.65 2.23
CA LEU A 223 10.24 -0.74 1.91
C LEU A 223 10.67 0.05 0.67
N PRO A 224 9.83 0.11 -0.39
CA PRO A 224 10.14 0.94 -1.55
C PRO A 224 10.52 2.35 -1.06
N ARG A 225 11.63 2.86 -1.57
CA ARG A 225 12.22 4.12 -1.11
C ARG A 225 11.32 5.34 -1.40
N ASP A 226 10.25 5.15 -2.16
CA ASP A 226 9.44 6.16 -2.82
C ASP A 226 7.96 6.19 -2.33
N ASP A 227 7.62 5.48 -1.24
CA ASP A 227 6.22 5.42 -0.73
C ASP A 227 5.81 6.66 0.10
N GLY A 228 6.57 7.76 0.05
CA GLY A 228 6.33 8.98 0.86
C GLY A 228 6.70 8.87 2.34
N ALA A 229 7.28 7.73 2.77
CA ALA A 229 7.73 7.54 4.14
C ALA A 229 8.98 8.38 4.44
N GLN A 230 8.88 9.26 5.43
CA GLN A 230 9.94 10.20 5.80
C GLN A 230 10.10 10.32 7.31
N TRP A 231 11.24 10.88 7.72
CA TRP A 231 11.49 11.24 9.11
C TRP A 231 10.90 12.62 9.40
N TYR A 232 10.02 12.72 10.38
CA TYR A 232 9.45 14.00 10.80
C TYR A 232 9.27 14.07 12.32
N VAL A 233 9.21 15.30 12.83
CA VAL A 233 8.96 15.58 14.25
C VAL A 233 7.62 16.28 14.38
N THR A 234 6.73 15.70 15.18
CA THR A 234 5.49 16.34 15.59
C THR A 234 5.72 17.01 16.95
N PRO A 235 5.65 18.35 17.03
CA PRO A 235 5.71 19.05 18.31
C PRO A 235 4.46 18.73 19.16
N PRO A 236 4.51 18.95 20.47
CA PRO A 236 3.35 18.77 21.34
C PRO A 236 2.16 19.61 20.84
N ALA A 237 0.97 19.01 20.86
CA ALA A 237 -0.26 19.65 20.43
C ALA A 237 -0.70 20.68 21.48
N ASP A 238 -0.30 21.93 21.31
CA ASP A 238 -0.58 23.06 22.21
C ASP A 238 0.08 22.97 23.61
N ARG A 239 0.51 24.12 24.13
CA ARG A 239 1.24 24.21 25.41
C ARG A 239 0.37 23.85 26.62
N ASP A 240 -0.94 23.98 26.44
CA ASP A 240 -1.96 23.73 27.46
C ASP A 240 -2.54 22.30 27.38
N SER A 241 -2.17 21.51 26.37
CA SER A 241 -2.51 20.10 26.35
C SER A 241 -1.79 19.36 27.48
N PRO A 242 -2.48 18.48 28.22
CA PRO A 242 -1.83 17.61 29.19
C PRO A 242 -0.79 16.69 28.54
N ASP A 243 -0.88 16.45 27.23
CA ASP A 243 0.03 15.60 26.48
C ASP A 243 1.13 16.45 25.82
N ARG A 244 2.10 16.88 26.62
CA ARG A 244 3.33 17.55 26.15
C ARG A 244 4.34 16.56 25.56
N LEU A 245 3.87 15.73 24.63
CA LEU A 245 4.68 14.73 23.98
C LEU A 245 5.26 15.28 22.68
N THR A 246 6.59 15.30 22.59
CA THR A 246 7.25 15.44 21.30
C THR A 246 7.39 14.05 20.69
N ARG A 247 7.08 13.93 19.41
CA ARG A 247 7.13 12.65 18.68
C ARG A 247 8.06 12.75 17.49
N LEU A 248 8.99 11.81 17.37
CA LEU A 248 9.74 11.53 16.15
C LEU A 248 9.09 10.32 15.47
N THR A 249 8.79 10.45 14.19
CA THR A 249 8.17 9.38 13.41
C THR A 249 8.96 9.13 12.14
N PHE A 250 9.15 7.86 11.79
CA PHE A 250 9.41 7.43 10.44
C PHE A 250 8.17 6.73 9.90
N GLY A 251 7.50 7.38 8.94
CA GLY A 251 6.19 7.00 8.41
C GLY A 251 5.72 8.01 7.36
N ILE A 252 4.46 7.92 6.95
CA ILE A 252 3.87 8.85 5.97
C ILE A 252 3.02 9.88 6.74
N PRO A 253 3.38 11.19 6.77
CA PRO A 253 2.77 12.19 7.66
C PRO A 253 1.25 12.33 7.61
N GLU A 254 0.64 11.99 6.48
CA GLU A 254 -0.80 12.11 6.21
C GLU A 254 -1.58 10.82 6.48
N THR A 255 -0.90 9.71 6.79
CA THR A 255 -1.53 8.40 7.03
C THR A 255 -1.25 7.91 8.45
N ASP A 256 -1.86 6.78 8.82
CA ASP A 256 -1.50 6.05 10.03
C ASP A 256 -0.32 5.08 9.84
N ALA A 257 0.26 5.01 8.63
CA ALA A 257 1.39 4.14 8.34
C ALA A 257 2.68 4.64 9.03
N VAL A 258 3.12 3.88 10.03
CA VAL A 258 4.31 4.15 10.84
C VAL A 258 5.18 2.89 10.91
N ALA A 259 6.49 3.05 10.72
CA ALA A 259 7.45 1.97 10.91
C ALA A 259 8.25 2.13 12.22
N LEU A 260 8.54 3.37 12.62
CA LEU A 260 9.18 3.68 13.90
C LEU A 260 8.59 4.96 14.50
N GLN A 261 8.31 4.93 15.79
CA GLN A 261 7.91 6.10 16.55
C GLN A 261 8.75 6.19 17.84
N ALA A 262 9.17 7.40 18.17
CA ALA A 262 9.81 7.71 19.45
C ALA A 262 9.08 8.88 20.10
N THR A 263 8.75 8.76 21.40
CA THR A 263 8.09 9.82 22.15
C THR A 263 8.84 10.15 23.44
N CYS A 264 8.92 11.45 23.75
CA CYS A 264 9.43 11.93 25.02
C CYS A 264 8.49 13.00 25.59
N GLU A 265 8.37 13.03 26.91
CA GLU A 265 7.69 14.10 27.61
C GLU A 265 8.65 15.28 27.80
N GLU A 266 8.20 16.48 27.43
CA GLU A 266 8.95 17.69 27.74
C GLU A 266 9.05 17.87 29.27
N ASP A 267 10.20 18.32 29.76
CA ASP A 267 10.46 18.66 31.17
C ASP A 267 10.50 17.50 32.20
N ARG A 268 10.52 16.22 31.78
CA ARG A 268 10.78 15.12 32.72
C ARG A 268 12.28 14.81 32.90
N PRO A 269 12.80 14.83 34.14
CA PRO A 269 14.23 14.60 34.42
C PRO A 269 14.65 13.13 34.21
N GLU A 270 13.69 12.20 34.26
CA GLU A 270 13.90 10.81 33.86
C GLU A 270 13.73 10.72 32.34
N GLN A 271 14.79 11.04 31.61
CA GLN A 271 14.85 11.14 30.14
C GLN A 271 14.76 9.76 29.45
N SER A 272 13.72 8.99 29.75
CA SER A 272 13.35 7.79 28.99
C SER A 272 12.51 8.19 27.79
N VAL A 273 12.92 7.73 26.61
CA VAL A 273 12.15 7.81 25.37
C VAL A 273 11.42 6.49 25.18
N THR A 274 10.13 6.58 24.94
CA THR A 274 9.34 5.41 24.52
C THR A 274 9.56 5.21 23.04
N LEU A 275 10.15 4.07 22.66
CA LEU A 275 10.38 3.66 21.28
C LEU A 275 9.37 2.58 20.90
N VAL A 276 8.64 2.76 19.80
CA VAL A 276 7.72 1.78 19.23
C VAL A 276 8.19 1.46 17.81
N ALA A 277 8.60 0.21 17.58
CA ALA A 277 8.95 -0.29 16.25
C ALA A 277 7.86 -1.22 15.75
N VAL A 278 7.27 -0.90 14.60
CA VAL A 278 6.25 -1.73 13.94
C VAL A 278 6.98 -2.82 13.16
N VAL A 279 7.05 -4.01 13.76
CA VAL A 279 7.76 -5.17 13.22
C VAL A 279 6.87 -6.40 13.37
N ASP A 280 7.06 -7.39 12.51
CA ASP A 280 6.35 -8.66 12.64
C ASP A 280 6.78 -9.40 13.92
N ILE A 281 5.84 -9.52 14.84
CA ILE A 281 5.97 -10.19 16.13
C ILE A 281 5.44 -11.63 16.11
N GLY A 282 4.92 -12.12 14.98
CA GLY A 282 4.27 -13.43 14.86
C GLY A 282 3.13 -13.65 15.86
N ASP A 283 3.10 -14.83 16.50
CA ASP A 283 2.05 -15.25 17.44
C ASP A 283 2.30 -14.83 18.90
N ARG A 284 3.23 -13.90 19.14
CA ARG A 284 3.63 -13.48 20.50
C ARG A 284 2.50 -12.78 21.26
N ALA A 285 2.40 -13.00 22.57
CA ALA A 285 1.31 -12.45 23.37
C ALA A 285 1.49 -10.95 23.66
N GLU A 286 0.40 -10.21 23.88
CA GLU A 286 0.48 -8.82 24.37
C GLU A 286 1.30 -8.75 25.66
N ALA A 287 2.15 -7.72 25.78
CA ALA A 287 3.07 -7.51 26.89
C ALA A 287 4.14 -8.60 27.08
N GLU A 288 4.28 -9.56 26.15
CA GLU A 288 5.40 -10.49 26.17
C GLU A 288 6.72 -9.73 25.99
N THR A 289 7.68 -9.93 26.88
CA THR A 289 9.01 -9.32 26.77
C THR A 289 9.80 -9.99 25.65
N ILE A 290 10.20 -9.23 24.63
CA ILE A 290 11.02 -9.70 23.51
C ILE A 290 12.13 -8.70 23.18
N ASP A 291 13.15 -9.19 22.47
CA ASP A 291 14.23 -8.35 21.97
C ASP A 291 13.86 -7.73 20.61
N LEU A 292 13.97 -6.41 20.50
CA LEU A 292 14.09 -5.70 19.23
C LEU A 292 15.57 -5.69 18.82
N LEU A 293 15.87 -6.26 17.67
CA LEU A 293 17.21 -6.27 17.08
C LEU A 293 17.34 -5.10 16.09
N VAL A 294 18.39 -4.31 16.27
CA VAL A 294 18.72 -3.14 15.44
C VAL A 294 20.08 -3.36 14.81
N GLU A 295 20.13 -3.41 13.48
CA GLU A 295 21.35 -3.69 12.73
C GLU A 295 21.66 -2.50 11.80
N SER A 296 22.90 -1.99 11.81
CA SER A 296 23.34 -0.92 10.90
C SER A 296 24.85 -1.00 10.69
N GLY A 297 25.27 -1.44 9.49
CA GLY A 297 26.66 -1.70 9.19
C GLY A 297 27.29 -2.72 10.15
N ALA A 298 28.27 -2.28 10.94
CA ALA A 298 28.93 -3.10 11.97
C ALA A 298 28.24 -3.08 13.35
N ILE A 299 27.19 -2.27 13.50
CA ILE A 299 26.46 -2.10 14.74
C ILE A 299 25.35 -3.16 14.80
N ASN A 300 25.28 -3.87 15.91
CA ASN A 300 24.18 -4.78 16.23
C ASN A 300 23.76 -4.50 17.68
N LEU A 301 22.57 -3.93 17.86
CA LEU A 301 22.00 -3.62 19.17
C LEU A 301 20.83 -4.55 19.45
N ARG A 302 20.67 -4.85 20.73
CA ARG A 302 19.54 -5.59 21.26
C ARG A 302 18.85 -4.73 22.30
N ILE A 303 17.57 -4.45 22.08
CA ILE A 303 16.77 -3.59 22.95
C ILE A 303 15.63 -4.44 23.49
N SER A 304 15.60 -4.62 24.82
CA SER A 304 14.49 -5.31 25.47
C SER A 304 13.25 -4.42 25.43
N GLY A 305 12.14 -4.98 24.98
CA GLY A 305 10.84 -4.31 24.95
C GLY A 305 9.71 -5.29 25.19
N GLU A 306 8.49 -4.77 25.16
CA GLU A 306 7.26 -5.54 25.30
C GLU A 306 6.52 -5.54 23.96
N VAL A 307 5.95 -6.69 23.62
CA VAL A 307 5.00 -6.79 22.51
C VAL A 307 3.86 -5.83 22.77
N SER A 308 3.56 -4.99 21.79
CA SER A 308 2.38 -4.14 21.78
C SER A 308 1.56 -4.38 20.53
N ARG A 309 0.35 -4.86 20.74
CA ARG A 309 -0.76 -5.05 19.80
C ARG A 309 -1.88 -4.07 20.15
N GLY A 310 -1.52 -2.88 20.66
CA GLY A 310 -2.45 -1.91 21.24
C GLY A 310 -3.59 -1.51 20.30
N ARG A 311 -4.45 -0.57 20.72
CA ARG A 311 -5.53 -0.03 19.84
C ARG A 311 -5.01 0.66 18.57
N GLU A 312 -3.71 0.87 18.46
CA GLU A 312 -3.04 1.44 17.30
C GLU A 312 -2.94 0.37 16.19
N THR A 313 -3.11 0.80 14.95
CA THR A 313 -3.38 -0.03 13.77
C THR A 313 -2.33 -1.13 13.49
N TYR A 314 -1.16 -1.13 14.15
CA TYR A 314 -0.07 -2.04 13.84
C TYR A 314 0.62 -2.66 15.07
N PRO A 315 0.81 -4.00 15.10
CA PRO A 315 1.58 -4.67 16.15
C PRO A 315 3.07 -4.38 16.05
N GLY A 316 3.77 -4.36 17.19
CA GLY A 316 5.19 -4.07 17.24
C GLY A 316 5.84 -4.30 18.61
N VAL A 317 7.02 -3.71 18.81
CA VAL A 317 7.78 -3.76 20.07
C VAL A 317 7.89 -2.37 20.68
N ARG A 318 7.40 -2.21 21.92
CA ARG A 318 7.52 -1.00 22.72
C ARG A 318 8.68 -1.14 23.71
N SER A 319 9.64 -0.23 23.67
CA SER A 319 10.82 -0.22 24.55
C SER A 319 10.99 1.13 25.22
N GLN A 320 11.62 1.15 26.39
CA GLN A 320 12.10 2.39 27.03
C GLN A 320 13.60 2.49 26.85
N VAL A 321 14.09 3.57 26.24
CA VAL A 321 15.52 3.80 26.01
C VAL A 321 15.91 5.21 26.46
N GLY A 322 17.09 5.36 27.08
CA GLY A 322 17.58 6.69 27.46
C GLY A 322 18.08 7.49 26.25
N LEU A 323 18.19 8.82 26.37
CA LEU A 323 18.78 9.69 25.33
C LEU A 323 20.25 9.37 25.02
N GLY A 324 20.97 8.74 25.94
CA GLY A 324 22.34 8.25 25.72
C GLY A 324 22.41 6.87 25.03
N HIS A 325 21.28 6.27 24.66
CA HIS A 325 21.26 4.92 24.08
C HIS A 325 21.91 4.92 22.68
N PRO A 326 22.74 3.90 22.32
CA PRO A 326 23.44 3.85 21.03
C PRO A 326 22.55 3.88 19.78
N ILE A 327 21.25 3.60 19.92
CA ILE A 327 20.28 3.71 18.81
C ILE A 327 20.24 5.12 18.22
N TRP A 328 20.32 6.16 19.06
CA TRP A 328 20.22 7.55 18.61
C TRP A 328 21.40 7.93 17.72
N TRP A 329 22.60 7.54 18.10
CA TRP A 329 23.80 7.73 17.29
C TRP A 329 23.73 6.94 15.97
N THR A 330 23.20 5.71 16.04
CA THR A 330 23.01 4.87 14.85
C THR A 330 22.08 5.54 13.84
N LEU A 331 20.96 6.08 14.31
CA LEU A 331 20.02 6.82 13.47
C LEU A 331 20.67 8.12 12.93
N GLN A 332 21.28 8.94 13.78
CA GLN A 332 21.88 10.23 13.37
C GLN A 332 22.96 10.14 12.29
N ARG A 333 23.69 9.02 12.21
CA ARG A 333 24.72 8.81 11.18
C ARG A 333 24.17 8.80 9.76
N GLY A 334 22.87 8.56 9.59
CA GLY A 334 22.26 8.42 8.27
C GLY A 334 22.67 7.13 7.57
N ASP A 335 23.10 6.12 8.32
CA ASP A 335 23.25 4.77 7.78
C ASP A 335 21.86 4.12 7.67
N GLU A 336 21.71 3.15 6.76
CA GLU A 336 20.50 2.32 6.71
C GLU A 336 20.40 1.49 8.01
N VAL A 337 19.20 1.40 8.57
CA VAL A 337 18.94 0.69 9.83
C VAL A 337 17.92 -0.39 9.60
N TYR A 338 18.24 -1.63 9.98
CA TYR A 338 17.34 -2.76 9.92
C TYR A 338 16.76 -3.04 11.30
N LEU A 339 15.44 -3.15 11.38
CA LEU A 339 14.72 -3.49 12.61
C LEU A 339 14.04 -4.85 12.46
N ARG A 340 14.08 -5.67 13.51
CA ARG A 340 13.28 -6.90 13.59
C ARG A 340 13.01 -7.32 15.03
N ALA A 341 11.86 -7.94 15.27
CA ALA A 341 11.69 -8.76 16.46
C ALA A 341 12.63 -9.97 16.40
N ALA A 342 13.06 -10.48 17.56
CA ALA A 342 13.89 -11.69 17.61
C ALA A 342 13.20 -12.89 16.93
N GLY A 343 13.76 -13.31 15.79
CA GLY A 343 13.22 -14.40 14.95
C GLY A 343 12.24 -13.96 13.86
N GLY A 344 11.89 -12.68 13.77
CA GLY A 344 11.03 -12.13 12.73
C GLY A 344 11.80 -11.62 11.49
N PRO A 345 11.07 -11.28 10.41
CA PRO A 345 11.61 -10.60 9.23
C PRO A 345 12.14 -9.21 9.60
N SER A 346 13.08 -8.71 8.79
CA SER A 346 13.64 -7.36 8.94
C SER A 346 12.91 -6.35 8.08
N ILE A 347 12.62 -5.19 8.67
CA ILE A 347 12.25 -3.98 7.95
C ILE A 347 13.50 -3.09 7.81
N ALA A 348 13.66 -2.46 6.65
CA ALA A 348 14.72 -1.48 6.43
C ALA A 348 14.17 -0.07 6.64
N LEU A 349 14.84 0.72 7.49
CA LEU A 349 14.66 2.16 7.60
C LEU A 349 15.74 2.82 6.74
N PRO A 350 15.35 3.70 5.79
CA PRO A 350 16.31 4.40 4.97
C PRO A 350 17.21 5.30 5.82
N PRO A 351 18.37 5.69 5.28
CA PRO A 351 19.20 6.76 5.81
C PRO A 351 18.36 7.90 6.35
N SER A 352 18.46 8.17 7.65
CA SER A 352 17.66 9.22 8.23
C SER A 352 18.12 10.59 7.76
N GLU A 353 17.18 11.53 7.65
CA GLU A 353 17.53 12.94 7.69
C GLU A 353 17.96 13.30 9.11
N SER A 354 19.28 13.45 9.31
CA SER A 354 19.87 13.75 10.61
C SER A 354 19.24 14.95 11.33
N LYS A 355 18.60 15.87 10.59
CA LYS A 355 17.88 17.04 11.13
C LYS A 355 16.69 16.67 12.01
N ALA A 356 15.83 15.73 11.61
CA ALA A 356 14.64 15.37 12.38
C ALA A 356 15.02 14.72 13.71
N ILE A 357 15.96 13.78 13.68
CA ILE A 357 16.46 13.12 14.90
C ILE A 357 17.20 14.11 15.79
N ALA A 358 18.03 14.99 15.23
CA ALA A 358 18.71 16.03 16.01
C ALA A 358 17.72 16.99 16.67
N ALA A 359 16.67 17.41 15.96
CA ALA A 359 15.62 18.27 16.50
C ALA A 359 14.86 17.56 17.64
N PHE A 360 14.49 16.29 17.44
CA PHE A 360 13.85 15.48 18.48
C PHE A 360 14.71 15.38 19.75
N LEU A 361 15.99 14.99 19.60
CA LEU A 361 16.91 14.83 20.74
C LEU A 361 17.19 16.17 21.45
N ALA A 362 17.28 17.27 20.71
CA ALA A 362 17.43 18.60 21.29
C ALA A 362 16.23 18.92 22.20
N THR A 363 15.00 18.74 21.69
CA THR A 363 13.77 18.93 22.47
C THR A 363 13.73 18.03 23.70
N CYS A 364 13.97 16.72 23.54
CA CYS A 364 13.91 15.77 24.66
C CYS A 364 15.00 16.00 25.72
N SER A 365 16.15 16.56 25.35
CA SER A 365 17.23 16.87 26.28
C SER A 365 16.99 18.15 27.12
N GLY A 366 15.93 18.91 26.80
CA GLY A 366 15.68 20.23 27.38
C GLY A 366 16.64 21.33 26.89
N ASN A 367 17.60 20.99 26.02
CA ASN A 367 18.44 21.97 25.34
C ASN A 367 17.67 22.52 24.14
N ARG A 368 16.76 23.47 24.40
CA ARG A 368 16.20 24.27 23.31
C ARG A 368 17.35 25.03 22.65
N ALA A 369 17.59 24.74 21.37
CA ALA A 369 18.42 25.60 20.55
C ALA A 369 17.82 27.02 20.60
N PRO A 370 18.63 28.07 20.81
CA PRO A 370 18.14 29.44 20.97
C PRO A 370 17.42 29.97 19.73
#